data_AF-A0A6N3BN92-F1
#
_entry.id   AF-A0A6N3BN92-F1
#
_cell.length_a   1.000
_cell.length_b   1.000
_cell.length_c   1.000
_cell.angle_alpha   90.00
_cell.angle_beta   90.00
_cell.angle_gamma   90.00
#
_symmetry.space_group_name_H-M   'P 1'
#
loop_
_entity.id
_entity.type
_entity.pdbx_description
1 polymer ?
#
loop_
_entity_poly.entity_id
_entity_poly.type
_entity_poly.pdbx_seq_one_letter_code
_entity_poly.pdbx_strand_id
1 'polypeptide(L)'
;MAIDDKLTDLMVARLSKGEDLDLIYTNPKNHIVCFIPTYQPSGGDSTKCYFVDGREEMVHLPMRTITRELAMQEGLRPNYIMTSDGRRSSYTAPKTYGPHLTFAHIKCRRPIGKDVVYGLFNVAIPYEYIVTEGPEPDTSYIHVADFAPILVYQSPRHVKHKLNEAMLEHCNYVRKMLARIKLSQNPQVVAELFIAWRDLTR
;
A
#
# COMPACT_ATOMS: atom_id res chain seq x y z
N MET A 1 27.07 14.77 2.32
CA MET A 1 26.18 13.78 1.67
C MET A 1 25.36 14.54 0.65
N ALA A 2 25.63 14.37 -0.65
CA ALA A 2 24.84 15.00 -1.69
C ALA A 2 23.42 14.42 -1.62
N ILE A 3 22.44 15.30 -1.42
CA ILE A 3 21.03 14.98 -1.67
C ILE A 3 20.98 14.62 -3.15
N ASP A 4 20.33 13.50 -3.48
CA ASP A 4 20.33 12.95 -4.84
C ASP A 4 19.52 13.87 -5.75
N ASP A 5 20.22 14.80 -6.40
CA ASP A 5 19.68 15.89 -7.22
C ASP A 5 18.68 15.38 -8.27
N LYS A 6 18.83 14.12 -8.72
CA LYS A 6 17.90 13.49 -9.67
C LYS A 6 16.48 13.33 -9.16
N LEU A 7 16.29 13.05 -7.86
CA LEU A 7 14.95 12.90 -7.29
C LEU A 7 14.28 14.27 -7.17
N THR A 8 15.04 15.27 -6.74
CA THR A 8 14.60 16.66 -6.66
C THR A 8 14.22 17.19 -8.04
N ASP A 9 15.08 16.97 -9.04
CA ASP A 9 14.84 17.37 -10.44
C ASP A 9 13.63 16.66 -11.05
N LEU A 10 13.41 15.38 -10.72
CA LEU A 10 12.23 14.63 -11.16
C LEU A 10 10.94 15.18 -10.55
N MET A 11 10.96 15.53 -9.25
CA MET A 11 9.82 16.13 -8.58
C MET A 11 9.53 17.55 -9.09
N VAL A 12 10.57 18.36 -9.32
CA VAL A 12 10.46 19.69 -9.93
C VAL A 12 9.92 19.60 -11.36
N ALA A 13 10.39 18.63 -12.16
CA ALA A 13 9.90 18.38 -13.51
C ALA A 13 8.43 17.92 -13.55
N ARG A 14 7.97 17.18 -12.53
CA ARG A 14 6.56 16.78 -12.38
C ARG A 14 5.66 17.96 -12.01
N LEU A 15 6.06 18.72 -11.00
CA LEU A 15 5.34 19.91 -10.54
C LEU A 15 5.27 21.02 -11.61
N SER A 16 6.36 21.20 -12.37
CA SER A 16 6.43 22.20 -13.45
C SER A 16 5.64 21.84 -14.71
N LYS A 17 5.23 20.57 -14.87
CA LYS A 17 4.34 20.14 -15.96
C LYS A 17 2.86 20.38 -15.66
N GLY A 18 2.53 20.95 -14.50
CA GLY A 18 1.14 21.13 -14.08
C GLY A 18 0.41 19.80 -13.91
N GLU A 19 1.11 18.76 -13.45
CA GLU A 19 0.42 17.57 -12.93
C GLU A 19 -0.49 18.05 -11.81
N ASP A 20 -1.79 18.02 -12.09
CA ASP A 20 -2.82 18.33 -11.12
C ASP A 20 -2.67 17.35 -9.95
N LEU A 21 -2.25 17.88 -8.80
CA LEU A 21 -2.04 17.10 -7.59
C LEU A 21 -3.34 16.43 -7.18
N ASP A 22 -4.50 17.05 -7.46
CA ASP A 22 -5.80 16.44 -7.25
C ASP A 22 -5.94 15.20 -8.14
N LEU A 23 -5.50 15.22 -9.40
CA LEU A 23 -5.47 14.02 -10.27
C LEU A 23 -4.54 12.91 -9.78
N ILE A 24 -3.45 13.21 -9.05
CA ILE A 24 -2.59 12.17 -8.46
C ILE A 24 -3.31 11.45 -7.32
N TYR A 25 -4.07 12.20 -6.51
CA TYR A 25 -4.81 11.71 -5.34
C TYR A 25 -6.26 11.29 -5.63
N THR A 26 -6.83 11.68 -6.76
CA THR A 26 -8.23 11.37 -7.13
C THR A 26 -8.31 10.36 -8.27
N ASN A 27 -7.23 10.10 -9.01
CA ASN A 27 -7.26 9.11 -10.09
C ASN A 27 -7.38 7.70 -9.48
N PRO A 28 -8.56 7.05 -9.58
CA PRO A 28 -8.78 5.74 -8.99
C PRO A 28 -7.87 4.68 -9.59
N LYS A 29 -7.26 4.95 -10.76
CA LYS A 29 -6.30 4.06 -11.39
C LYS A 29 -5.01 3.88 -10.59
N ASN A 30 -4.68 4.83 -9.72
CA ASN A 30 -3.51 4.77 -8.84
C ASN A 30 -3.85 4.14 -7.48
N HIS A 31 -5.13 3.96 -7.17
CA HIS A 31 -5.59 3.47 -5.88
C HIS A 31 -5.61 1.96 -5.86
N ILE A 32 -4.58 1.39 -5.25
CA ILE A 32 -4.39 -0.05 -5.14
C ILE A 32 -5.19 -0.58 -3.95
N VAL A 33 -6.00 -1.61 -4.18
CA VAL A 33 -6.67 -2.40 -3.14
C VAL A 33 -5.71 -3.47 -2.61
N CYS A 34 -5.20 -4.33 -3.49
CA CYS A 34 -4.24 -5.34 -3.08
C CYS A 34 -3.36 -5.86 -4.21
N PHE A 35 -2.26 -6.49 -3.83
CA PHE A 35 -1.36 -7.24 -4.70
C PHE A 35 -1.30 -8.69 -4.26
N ILE A 36 -1.51 -9.60 -5.21
CA ILE A 36 -1.44 -11.05 -4.98
C ILE A 36 -0.33 -11.63 -5.85
N PRO A 37 0.72 -12.24 -5.26
CA PRO A 37 1.77 -12.89 -6.03
C PRO A 37 1.22 -14.11 -6.77
N THR A 38 1.60 -14.27 -8.03
CA THR A 38 1.18 -15.38 -8.90
C THR A 38 2.28 -15.76 -9.90
N TYR A 39 2.11 -16.86 -10.63
CA TYR A 39 3.08 -17.33 -11.62
C TYR A 39 2.44 -17.40 -13.00
N GLN A 40 3.20 -17.01 -14.01
CA GLN A 40 2.85 -17.33 -15.38
C GLN A 40 2.88 -18.85 -15.58
N PRO A 41 2.10 -19.40 -16.53
CA PRO A 41 2.20 -20.80 -16.91
C PRO A 41 3.62 -21.24 -17.32
N SER A 42 4.42 -20.29 -17.83
CA SER A 42 5.83 -20.45 -18.19
C SER A 42 6.81 -20.43 -16.99
N GLY A 43 6.32 -20.22 -15.76
CA GLY A 43 7.12 -20.17 -14.54
C GLY A 43 7.68 -18.79 -14.17
N GLY A 44 7.35 -17.74 -14.92
CA GLY A 44 7.75 -16.37 -14.60
C GLY A 44 6.97 -15.77 -13.43
N ASP A 45 7.64 -14.96 -12.59
CA ASP A 45 6.98 -14.20 -11.53
C ASP A 45 5.98 -13.19 -12.11
N SER A 46 4.80 -13.13 -11.51
CA SER A 46 3.78 -12.16 -11.87
C SER A 46 3.00 -11.72 -10.62
N THR A 47 2.25 -10.64 -10.74
CA THR A 47 1.45 -10.10 -9.65
C THR A 47 0.08 -9.73 -10.19
N LYS A 48 -0.96 -10.24 -9.54
CA LYS A 48 -2.33 -9.79 -9.78
C LYS A 48 -2.60 -8.55 -8.93
N CYS A 49 -2.95 -7.45 -9.59
CA CYS A 49 -3.18 -6.14 -9.00
C CYS A 49 -4.68 -5.84 -9.02
N TYR A 50 -5.21 -5.42 -7.87
CA TYR A 50 -6.61 -5.04 -7.71
C TYR A 50 -6.68 -3.55 -7.42
N PHE A 51 -7.53 -2.83 -8.13
CA PHE A 51 -7.66 -1.39 -8.05
C PHE A 51 -9.04 -0.97 -7.56
N VAL A 52 -9.12 0.22 -7.00
CA VAL A 52 -10.36 0.78 -6.43
C VAL A 52 -11.47 0.95 -7.45
N ASP A 53 -11.13 1.18 -8.71
CA ASP A 53 -12.09 1.25 -9.82
C ASP A 53 -12.63 -0.10 -10.31
N GLY A 54 -12.35 -1.19 -9.59
CA GLY A 54 -12.79 -2.54 -9.94
C GLY A 54 -11.92 -3.22 -11.00
N ARG A 55 -10.83 -2.59 -11.46
CA ARG A 55 -9.91 -3.25 -12.39
C ARG A 55 -9.09 -4.34 -11.68
N GLU A 56 -8.92 -5.44 -12.40
CA GLU A 56 -7.97 -6.50 -12.09
C GLU A 56 -6.94 -6.58 -13.22
N GLU A 57 -5.66 -6.42 -12.90
CA GLU A 57 -4.59 -6.48 -13.91
C GLU A 57 -3.52 -7.51 -13.54
N MET A 58 -3.04 -8.24 -14.54
CA MET A 58 -1.91 -9.13 -14.39
C MET A 58 -0.64 -8.42 -14.83
N VAL A 59 0.24 -8.11 -13.88
CA VAL A 59 1.54 -7.49 -14.15
C VAL A 59 2.60 -8.58 -14.16
N HIS A 60 3.36 -8.66 -15.25
CA HIS A 60 4.46 -9.63 -15.42
C HIS A 60 5.75 -9.19 -14.73
N LEU A 61 5.62 -8.76 -13.48
CA LEU A 61 6.70 -8.39 -12.59
C LEU A 61 6.45 -8.97 -11.20
N PRO A 62 7.51 -9.33 -10.45
CA PRO A 62 7.35 -9.70 -9.06
C PRO A 62 6.89 -8.51 -8.24
N MET A 63 6.04 -8.77 -7.25
CA MET A 63 5.47 -7.76 -6.35
C MET A 63 6.53 -6.89 -5.66
N ARG A 64 7.74 -7.42 -5.45
CA ARG A 64 8.88 -6.67 -4.93
C ARG A 64 9.32 -5.53 -5.86
N THR A 65 9.30 -5.75 -7.17
CA THR A 65 9.65 -4.72 -8.16
C THR A 65 8.57 -3.65 -8.19
N ILE A 66 7.30 -4.06 -8.23
CA ILE A 66 6.13 -3.14 -8.23
C ILE A 66 6.17 -2.23 -6.99
N THR A 67 6.29 -2.81 -5.79
CA THR A 67 6.35 -2.01 -4.55
C THR A 67 7.58 -1.12 -4.44
N ARG A 68 8.70 -1.48 -5.08
CA ARG A 68 9.89 -0.64 -5.15
C ARG A 68 9.64 0.58 -6.02
N GLU A 69 8.99 0.39 -7.17
CA GLU A 69 8.64 1.47 -8.10
C GLU A 69 7.61 2.41 -7.46
N LEU A 70 6.59 1.88 -6.79
CA LEU A 70 5.62 2.66 -6.02
C LEU A 70 6.32 3.51 -4.95
N ALA A 71 7.22 2.92 -4.16
CA ALA A 71 7.98 3.67 -3.17
C ALA A 71 8.74 4.85 -3.79
N MET A 72 9.39 4.63 -4.94
CA MET A 72 10.12 5.68 -5.64
C MET A 72 9.20 6.77 -6.20
N GLN A 73 8.01 6.40 -6.67
CA GLN A 73 6.99 7.35 -7.12
C GLN A 73 6.50 8.25 -5.98
N GLU A 74 6.38 7.69 -4.77
CA GLU A 74 6.07 8.41 -3.53
C GLU A 74 7.28 9.20 -2.95
N GLY A 75 8.39 9.26 -3.67
CA GLY A 75 9.62 9.94 -3.21
C GLY A 75 10.34 9.21 -2.07
N LEU A 76 9.95 7.98 -1.75
CA LEU A 76 10.61 7.16 -0.74
C LEU A 76 11.80 6.40 -1.32
N ARG A 77 12.81 6.20 -0.47
CA ARG A 77 13.88 5.25 -0.74
C ARG A 77 13.52 3.89 -0.11
N PRO A 78 13.30 2.83 -0.89
CA PRO A 78 12.81 1.52 -0.40
C PRO A 78 13.64 0.93 0.75
N ASN A 79 14.96 1.15 0.75
CA ASN A 79 15.87 0.63 1.78
C ASN A 79 15.73 1.33 3.15
N TYR A 80 14.99 2.44 3.21
CA TYR A 80 14.82 3.28 4.39
C TYR A 80 13.37 3.29 4.90
N ILE A 81 12.52 2.38 4.42
CA ILE A 81 11.18 2.22 4.96
C ILE A 81 11.29 1.68 6.39
N MET A 82 10.95 2.56 7.34
CA MET A 82 10.88 2.26 8.77
C MET A 82 9.41 2.17 9.18
N THR A 83 9.14 1.38 10.20
CA THR A 83 7.85 1.48 10.92
C THR A 83 7.72 2.86 11.53
N SER A 84 6.50 3.26 11.85
CA SER A 84 6.19 4.58 12.39
C SER A 84 6.99 4.86 13.66
N ASP A 85 7.29 3.85 14.48
CA ASP A 85 8.16 3.93 15.68
C ASP A 85 9.66 4.10 15.39
N GLY A 86 10.08 4.14 14.12
CA GLY A 86 11.47 4.35 13.69
C GLY A 86 12.31 3.08 13.64
N ARG A 87 11.71 1.89 13.77
CA ARG A 87 12.42 0.61 13.66
C ARG A 87 12.44 0.10 12.23
N ARG A 88 13.39 -0.80 11.94
CA ARG A 88 13.37 -1.54 10.68
C ARG A 88 12.19 -2.51 10.69
N SER A 89 11.28 -2.35 9.73
CA SER A 89 10.11 -3.23 9.62
C SER A 89 10.54 -4.68 9.38
N SER A 90 9.95 -5.61 10.14
CA SER A 90 10.14 -7.04 9.89
C SER A 90 9.50 -7.43 8.57
N TYR A 91 9.84 -8.62 8.05
CA TYR A 91 9.40 -9.02 6.71
C TYR A 91 7.87 -9.00 6.52
N THR A 92 7.12 -9.38 7.56
CA THR A 92 5.65 -9.46 7.57
C THR A 92 4.98 -8.34 8.37
N ALA A 93 5.75 -7.36 8.86
CA ALA A 93 5.17 -6.17 9.46
C ALA A 93 4.54 -5.28 8.38
N PRO A 94 3.55 -4.45 8.78
CA PRO A 94 2.97 -3.49 7.84
C PRO A 94 4.02 -2.57 7.22
N LYS A 95 3.78 -2.15 5.98
CA LYS A 95 4.65 -1.22 5.26
C LYS A 95 3.83 -0.06 4.74
N THR A 96 4.20 1.15 5.15
CA THR A 96 3.61 2.39 4.68
C THR A 96 4.54 3.04 3.66
N TYR A 97 4.02 3.23 2.45
CA TYR A 97 4.71 3.86 1.32
C TYR A 97 4.25 5.29 1.09
N GLY A 98 3.09 5.67 1.62
CA GLY A 98 2.55 7.02 1.46
C GLY A 98 1.19 7.17 2.16
N PRO A 99 0.56 8.35 2.05
CA PRO A 99 -0.73 8.65 2.68
C PRO A 99 -1.88 7.75 2.24
N HIS A 100 -1.77 7.10 1.08
CA HIS A 100 -2.79 6.20 0.53
C HIS A 100 -2.27 4.75 0.38
N LEU A 101 -1.09 4.42 0.93
CA LEU A 101 -0.44 3.13 0.72
C LEU A 101 0.12 2.58 2.03
N THR A 102 -0.71 1.86 2.78
CA THR A 102 -0.23 1.05 3.91
C THR A 102 -0.68 -0.39 3.71
N PHE A 103 0.26 -1.32 3.58
CA PHE A 103 -0.04 -2.71 3.26
C PHE A 103 0.09 -3.64 4.46
N ALA A 104 -0.95 -4.42 4.71
CA ALA A 104 -0.90 -5.64 5.52
C ALA A 104 -0.34 -6.80 4.69
N HIS A 105 0.57 -7.59 5.28
CA HIS A 105 1.10 -8.80 4.63
C HIS A 105 0.26 -10.00 5.07
N ILE A 106 -0.48 -10.60 4.15
CA ILE A 106 -1.40 -11.71 4.41
C ILE A 106 -1.04 -12.87 3.49
N LYS A 107 -1.01 -14.10 4.03
CA LYS A 107 -0.58 -15.27 3.28
C LYS A 107 -1.67 -15.67 2.27
N CYS A 108 -1.40 -15.56 0.97
CA CYS A 108 -2.36 -15.80 -0.11
C CYS A 108 -2.21 -17.17 -0.79
N ARG A 109 -1.17 -17.94 -0.45
CA ARG A 109 -0.99 -19.30 -0.97
C ARG A 109 -0.26 -20.23 0.00
N ARG A 110 -0.31 -21.53 -0.28
CA ARG A 110 0.59 -22.50 0.38
C ARG A 110 2.04 -22.27 -0.10
N PRO A 111 3.04 -22.39 0.78
CA PRO A 111 4.44 -22.29 0.39
C PRO A 111 4.83 -23.42 -0.57
N ILE A 112 5.57 -23.06 -1.62
CA ILE A 112 6.26 -24.01 -2.49
C ILE A 112 7.76 -23.79 -2.28
N GLY A 113 8.42 -24.58 -1.43
CA GLY A 113 9.82 -24.33 -1.07
C GLY A 113 10.02 -23.01 -0.27
N LYS A 114 10.99 -22.17 -0.68
CA LYS A 114 11.37 -20.91 0.02
C LYS A 114 10.58 -19.67 -0.42
N ASP A 115 9.44 -19.91 -1.05
CA ASP A 115 8.81 -18.95 -1.93
C ASP A 115 7.91 -17.93 -1.19
N VAL A 116 7.76 -16.73 -1.75
CA VAL A 116 7.06 -15.63 -1.11
C VAL A 116 5.55 -15.79 -1.26
N VAL A 117 4.89 -16.11 -0.16
CA VAL A 117 3.47 -16.51 -0.13
C VAL A 117 2.51 -15.37 0.23
N TYR A 118 3.03 -14.18 0.50
CA TYR A 118 2.24 -13.09 1.07
C TYR A 118 1.76 -12.14 -0.04
N GLY A 119 0.46 -11.87 -0.06
CA GLY A 119 -0.10 -10.72 -0.73
C GLY A 119 -0.07 -9.48 0.18
N LEU A 120 -0.26 -8.32 -0.44
CA LEU A 120 -0.26 -7.01 0.20
C LEU A 120 -1.65 -6.39 0.10
N PHE A 121 -2.29 -6.14 1.22
CA PHE A 121 -3.65 -5.58 1.29
C PHE A 121 -3.60 -4.16 1.84
N ASN A 122 -4.06 -3.18 1.05
CA ASN A 122 -3.98 -1.78 1.40
C ASN A 122 -5.08 -1.40 2.40
N VAL A 123 -4.71 -0.82 3.54
CA VAL A 123 -5.66 -0.40 4.58
C VAL A 123 -5.87 1.12 4.63
N ALA A 124 -5.13 1.89 3.83
CA ALA A 124 -5.16 3.35 3.88
C ALA A 124 -6.35 3.95 3.12
N ILE A 125 -6.78 3.29 2.04
CA ILE A 125 -7.91 3.74 1.21
C ILE A 125 -9.19 3.14 1.80
N PRO A 126 -10.31 3.90 1.89
CA PRO A 126 -11.50 3.49 2.62
C PRO A 126 -12.19 2.29 1.96
N TYR A 127 -11.81 1.09 2.39
CA TYR A 127 -12.57 -0.13 2.14
C TYR A 127 -12.63 -0.95 3.42
N GLU A 128 -13.85 -1.34 3.77
CA GLU A 128 -14.07 -2.32 4.81
C GLU A 128 -13.73 -3.71 4.25
N TYR A 129 -12.76 -4.37 4.87
CA TYR A 129 -12.47 -5.77 4.59
C TYR A 129 -13.40 -6.65 5.41
N ILE A 130 -14.27 -7.42 4.74
CA ILE A 130 -15.06 -8.46 5.40
C ILE A 130 -14.25 -9.75 5.33
N VAL A 131 -14.06 -10.40 6.49
CA VAL A 131 -13.28 -11.65 6.57
C VAL A 131 -14.18 -12.77 7.08
N THR A 132 -14.33 -13.82 6.28
CA THR A 132 -15.13 -15.01 6.59
C THR A 132 -14.27 -16.27 6.61
N GLU A 133 -14.80 -17.35 7.19
CA GLU A 133 -14.14 -18.67 7.18
C GLU A 133 -13.92 -19.15 5.73
N GLY A 134 -12.79 -19.83 5.52
CA GLY A 134 -12.44 -20.48 4.26
C GLY A 134 -12.88 -21.94 4.20
N PRO A 135 -12.57 -22.63 3.09
CA PRO A 135 -12.98 -24.03 2.87
C PRO A 135 -12.21 -25.03 3.74
N GLU A 136 -11.02 -24.66 4.23
CA GLU A 136 -10.14 -25.51 5.04
C GLU A 136 -9.79 -24.85 6.39
N PRO A 137 -9.37 -25.62 7.41
CA PRO A 137 -8.82 -25.07 8.63
C PRO A 137 -7.68 -24.08 8.35
N ASP A 138 -7.62 -23.00 9.13
CA ASP A 138 -6.63 -21.93 8.96
C ASP A 138 -6.63 -21.28 7.57
N THR A 139 -7.79 -21.24 6.91
CA THR A 139 -8.00 -20.45 5.69
C THR A 139 -9.16 -19.47 5.88
N SER A 140 -9.21 -18.42 5.06
CA SER A 140 -10.26 -17.40 5.10
C SER A 140 -10.54 -16.85 3.72
N TYR A 141 -11.72 -16.29 3.53
CA TYR A 141 -11.98 -15.38 2.41
C TYR A 141 -11.93 -13.93 2.89
N ILE A 142 -11.25 -13.10 2.10
CA ILE A 142 -11.32 -11.65 2.23
C ILE A 142 -12.24 -11.14 1.12
N HIS A 143 -13.30 -10.45 1.51
CA HIS A 143 -14.22 -9.75 0.62
C HIS A 143 -13.89 -8.26 0.69
N VAL A 144 -13.72 -7.65 -0.47
CA VAL A 144 -13.38 -6.23 -0.62
C VAL A 144 -13.93 -5.74 -1.95
N ALA A 145 -14.63 -4.61 -1.92
CA ALA A 145 -15.37 -4.08 -3.07
C ALA A 145 -16.25 -5.18 -3.72
N ASP A 146 -16.43 -5.12 -5.04
CA ASP A 146 -17.21 -6.09 -5.82
C ASP A 146 -16.32 -7.22 -6.40
N PHE A 147 -15.11 -7.39 -5.88
CA PHE A 147 -14.20 -8.43 -6.34
C PHE A 147 -14.64 -9.83 -5.90
N ALA A 148 -14.23 -10.83 -6.68
CA ALA A 148 -14.36 -12.21 -6.25
C ALA A 148 -13.62 -12.42 -4.91
N PRO A 149 -14.19 -13.19 -3.96
CA PRO A 149 -13.58 -13.40 -2.64
C PRO A 149 -12.16 -13.96 -2.76
N ILE A 150 -11.21 -13.34 -2.09
CA ILE A 150 -9.79 -13.71 -2.16
C ILE A 150 -9.51 -14.74 -1.07
N LEU A 151 -9.17 -15.97 -1.46
CA LEU A 151 -8.76 -17.02 -0.54
C LEU A 151 -7.37 -16.71 0.04
N VAL A 152 -7.26 -16.77 1.37
CA VAL A 152 -6.01 -16.61 2.11
C VAL A 152 -5.82 -17.77 3.10
N TYR A 153 -4.57 -18.07 3.43
CA TYR A 153 -4.14 -19.25 4.17
C TYR A 153 -3.76 -18.92 5.62
N GLN A 154 -4.65 -18.17 6.26
CA GLN A 154 -4.63 -17.84 7.69
C GLN A 154 -6.08 -17.84 8.20
N SER A 155 -6.30 -18.12 9.48
CA SER A 155 -7.64 -18.06 10.08
C SER A 155 -8.20 -16.64 10.12
N PRO A 156 -9.55 -16.45 10.18
CA PRO A 156 -10.14 -15.12 10.11
C PRO A 156 -9.66 -14.20 11.22
N ARG A 157 -9.45 -14.76 12.42
CA ARG A 157 -8.89 -14.04 13.58
C ARG A 157 -7.51 -13.49 13.27
N HIS A 158 -6.64 -14.27 12.64
CA HIS A 158 -5.29 -13.86 12.31
C HIS A 158 -5.28 -12.80 11.20
N VAL A 159 -6.12 -12.96 10.17
CA VAL A 159 -6.27 -11.99 9.08
C VAL A 159 -6.76 -10.64 9.62
N LYS A 160 -7.83 -10.62 10.43
CA LYS A 160 -8.35 -9.40 11.07
C LYS A 160 -7.29 -8.72 11.94
N HIS A 161 -6.51 -9.51 12.69
CA HIS A 161 -5.40 -8.96 13.48
C HIS A 161 -4.36 -8.26 12.59
N LYS A 162 -3.95 -8.87 11.47
CA LYS A 162 -2.98 -8.28 10.53
C LYS A 162 -3.49 -7.00 9.87
N LEU A 163 -4.75 -6.98 9.47
CA LEU A 163 -5.39 -5.78 8.92
C LEU A 163 -5.43 -4.64 9.97
N ASN A 164 -5.77 -4.97 11.22
CA ASN A 164 -5.77 -4.00 12.32
C ASN A 164 -4.36 -3.50 12.66
N GLU A 165 -3.33 -4.37 12.68
CA GLU A 165 -1.94 -3.94 12.86
C GLU A 165 -1.52 -2.93 11.79
N ALA A 166 -1.87 -3.18 10.53
CA ALA A 166 -1.59 -2.27 9.43
C ALA A 166 -2.36 -0.95 9.57
N MET A 167 -3.63 -0.99 9.99
CA MET A 167 -4.43 0.22 10.18
C MET A 167 -3.87 1.08 11.32
N LEU A 168 -3.44 0.46 12.43
CA LEU A 168 -2.79 1.16 13.53
C LEU A 168 -1.47 1.82 13.08
N GLU A 169 -0.67 1.10 12.30
CA GLU A 169 0.55 1.66 11.70
C GLU A 169 0.24 2.85 10.78
N HIS A 170 -0.80 2.74 9.95
CA HIS A 170 -1.26 3.82 9.09
C HIS A 170 -1.66 5.06 9.91
N CYS A 171 -2.50 4.88 10.93
CA CYS A 171 -2.89 5.97 11.83
C CYS A 171 -1.68 6.63 12.51
N ASN A 172 -0.69 5.85 12.94
CA ASN A 172 0.52 6.39 13.55
C ASN A 172 1.38 7.17 12.54
N TYR A 173 1.51 6.67 11.31
CA TYR A 173 2.18 7.38 10.22
C TYR A 173 1.51 8.73 9.94
N VAL A 174 0.19 8.76 9.74
CA VAL A 174 -0.57 10.00 9.46
C VAL A 174 -0.46 10.98 10.63
N ARG A 175 -0.57 10.52 11.88
CA ARG A 175 -0.38 11.38 13.06
C ARG A 175 1.01 12.03 13.09
N LYS A 176 2.07 11.28 12.78
CA LYS A 176 3.44 11.82 12.74
C LYS A 176 3.64 12.80 11.59
N MET A 177 3.07 12.50 10.43
CA MET A 177 3.06 13.41 9.28
C MET A 177 2.39 14.73 9.68
N LEU A 178 1.16 14.69 10.20
CA LEU A 178 0.43 15.87 10.68
C LEU A 178 1.21 16.64 11.76
N ALA A 179 1.85 15.94 12.70
CA ALA A 179 2.68 16.59 13.71
C ALA A 179 3.89 17.33 13.09
N ARG A 180 4.61 16.70 12.15
CA ARG A 180 5.74 17.33 11.44
C ARG A 180 5.31 18.56 10.63
N ILE A 181 4.16 18.48 9.98
CA ILE A 181 3.57 19.62 9.26
C ILE A 181 3.21 20.75 10.23
N LYS A 182 2.59 20.45 11.38
CA LYS A 182 2.31 21.47 12.41
C LYS A 182 3.58 22.14 12.92
N LEU A 183 4.67 21.39 13.02
CA LEU A 183 5.99 21.93 13.41
C LEU A 183 6.60 22.87 12.36
N SER A 184 6.13 22.84 11.10
CA SER A 184 6.55 23.84 10.10
C SER A 184 6.07 25.25 10.44
N GLN A 185 5.03 25.37 11.30
CA GLN A 185 4.34 26.62 11.62
C GLN A 185 3.87 27.42 10.40
N ASN A 186 3.84 26.81 9.21
CA ASN A 186 3.39 27.45 8.00
C ASN A 186 1.88 27.16 7.80
N PRO A 187 1.00 28.15 8.00
CA PRO A 187 -0.44 27.95 7.90
C PRO A 187 -0.90 27.55 6.49
N GLN A 188 -0.14 27.90 5.44
CA GLN A 188 -0.44 27.51 4.06
C GLN A 188 -0.22 26.01 3.85
N VAL A 189 0.88 25.46 4.39
CA VAL A 189 1.17 24.02 4.32
C VAL A 189 0.10 23.22 5.07
N VAL A 190 -0.34 23.71 6.23
CA VAL A 190 -1.42 23.05 7.01
C VAL A 190 -2.75 23.09 6.24
N ALA A 191 -3.07 24.18 5.56
CA ALA A 191 -4.31 24.34 4.80
C ALA A 191 -4.36 23.42 3.56
N GLU A 192 -3.30 23.37 2.76
CA GLU A 192 -3.18 22.49 1.59
C GLU A 192 -3.40 21.01 1.94
N LEU A 193 -2.85 20.57 3.08
CA LEU A 193 -3.03 19.19 3.55
C LEU A 193 -4.43 18.88 4.06
N PHE A 194 -5.11 19.85 4.68
CA PHE A 194 -6.51 19.67 5.07
C PHE A 194 -7.44 19.60 3.86
N ILE A 195 -7.14 20.37 2.80
CA ILE A 195 -7.84 20.31 1.52
C ILE A 195 -7.62 18.94 0.88
N ALA A 196 -6.37 18.50 0.74
CA ALA A 196 -6.03 17.18 0.21
C ALA A 196 -6.70 16.04 0.99
N TRP A 197 -6.70 16.08 2.33
CA TRP A 197 -7.38 15.07 3.16
C TRP A 197 -8.91 15.09 2.99
N ARG A 198 -9.52 16.27 2.95
CA ARG A 198 -10.98 16.41 2.74
C ARG A 198 -11.38 15.82 1.38
N ASP A 199 -10.59 16.08 0.35
CA ASP A 199 -10.91 15.65 -1.01
C ASP A 199 -10.60 14.15 -1.22
N LEU A 200 -9.72 13.56 -0.40
CA LEU A 200 -9.48 12.11 -0.30
C LEU A 200 -10.56 11.34 0.49
N THR A 201 -11.41 12.02 1.27
CA THR A 201 -12.39 11.40 2.18
C THR A 201 -13.85 11.67 1.81
N ARG A 202 -14.08 12.31 0.66
CA ARG A 202 -15.40 12.51 0.04
C ARG A 202 -15.59 11.56 -1.13
#